data_AF-A0A1G8FVF3-F1
#
_entry.id   AF-A0A1G8FVF3-F1
#
_cell.length_a   1.000
_cell.length_b   1.000
_cell.length_c   1.000
_cell.angle_alpha   90.00
_cell.angle_beta   90.00
_cell.angle_gamma   90.00
#
_symmetry.space_group_name_H-M   'P 1'
#
loop_
_entity.id
_entity.type
_entity.pdbx_description
1 polymer ?
#
loop_
_entity_poly.entity_id
_entity_poly.type
_entity_poly.pdbx_seq_one_letter_code
_entity_poly.pdbx_strand_id
1 'polypeptide(L)'
;MYQLNYHSIANSGLELDDLDNILETAIACNSENNISGCLIYHNGSFVQILEGLEKDVLNVFENISADKRHHSIKVLWEAPVTQRYFSEWSMAFYRPLDKDLQHYVNNLLILTELSDRSTGSLLSFWASVRKIIRGGTLSQYEKAY
;
A
#
# COMPACT_ATOMS: atom_id res chain seq x y z
N MET A 1 -1.69 13.29 12.28
CA MET A 1 -1.47 11.97 11.66
C MET A 1 -1.18 12.20 10.20
N TYR A 2 -0.38 11.35 9.57
CA TYR A 2 0.07 11.46 8.19
C TYR A 2 -0.12 10.11 7.50
N GLN A 3 -0.39 10.15 6.20
CA GLN A 3 -0.56 8.96 5.38
C GLN A 3 0.28 9.09 4.11
N LEU A 4 0.98 8.03 3.74
CA LEU A 4 1.73 7.91 2.50
C LEU A 4 1.34 6.61 1.77
N ASN A 5 1.05 6.74 0.49
CA ASN A 5 0.72 5.65 -0.42
C ASN A 5 1.72 5.62 -1.55
N TYR A 6 2.29 4.45 -1.83
CA TYR A 6 3.21 4.31 -2.95
C TYR A 6 2.99 3.00 -3.72
N HIS A 7 3.50 3.00 -4.95
CA HIS A 7 3.61 1.83 -5.81
C HIS A 7 5.07 1.63 -6.23
N SER A 8 5.48 0.38 -6.45
CA SER A 8 6.82 0.05 -6.97
C SER A 8 6.82 -1.31 -7.66
N ILE A 9 7.88 -1.61 -8.40
CA ILE A 9 8.04 -2.84 -9.18
C ILE A 9 9.10 -3.72 -8.50
N ALA A 10 8.78 -4.99 -8.25
CA ALA A 10 9.72 -5.96 -7.73
C ALA A 10 10.80 -6.29 -8.76
N ASN A 11 12.03 -6.50 -8.29
CA ASN A 11 13.11 -6.98 -9.14
C ASN A 11 12.87 -8.43 -9.58
N SER A 12 13.36 -8.80 -10.76
CA SER A 12 13.11 -10.09 -11.43
C SER A 12 13.65 -11.33 -10.69
N GLY A 13 14.38 -11.15 -9.58
CA GLY A 13 14.92 -12.22 -8.74
C GLY A 13 14.26 -12.33 -7.36
N LEU A 14 13.13 -11.67 -7.14
CA LEU A 14 12.40 -11.73 -5.87
C LEU A 14 11.75 -13.12 -5.71
N GLU A 15 12.18 -13.88 -4.71
CA GLU A 15 11.63 -15.18 -4.38
C GLU A 15 10.50 -15.09 -3.33
N LEU A 16 9.80 -16.20 -3.09
CA LEU A 16 8.73 -16.25 -2.11
C LEU A 16 9.26 -16.01 -0.68
N ASP A 17 10.45 -16.51 -0.37
CA ASP A 17 11.09 -16.32 0.93
C ASP A 17 11.48 -14.85 1.14
N ASP A 18 11.81 -14.11 0.07
CA ASP A 18 12.05 -12.66 0.16
C ASP A 18 10.78 -11.90 0.56
N LEU A 19 9.60 -12.34 0.10
CA LEU A 19 8.32 -11.73 0.47
C LEU A 19 7.99 -11.95 1.94
N ASP A 20 8.23 -13.15 2.45
CA ASP A 20 8.02 -13.47 3.86
C ASP A 20 9.00 -12.63 4.73
N ASN A 21 10.25 -12.47 4.30
CA ASN A 21 11.22 -11.57 4.94
C ASN A 21 10.81 -10.08 4.88
N ILE A 22 10.24 -9.62 3.76
CA ILE A 22 9.69 -8.25 3.65
C ILE A 22 8.58 -8.07 4.69
N LEU A 23 7.68 -9.04 4.80
CA LEU A 23 6.56 -8.97 5.72
C LEU A 23 7.01 -8.91 7.18
N GLU A 24 7.90 -9.81 7.59
CA GLU A 24 8.43 -9.83 8.96
C GLU A 24 9.12 -8.52 9.31
N THR A 25 9.95 -8.00 8.39
CA THR A 25 10.63 -6.72 8.56
C THR A 25 9.63 -5.57 8.67
N ALA A 26 8.59 -5.55 7.81
CA ALA A 26 7.57 -4.51 7.81
C ALA A 26 6.75 -4.54 9.10
N ILE A 27 6.35 -5.71 9.60
CA ILE A 27 5.61 -5.84 10.87
C ILE A 27 6.45 -5.33 12.03
N ALA A 28 7.72 -5.76 12.13
CA ALA A 28 8.60 -5.37 13.23
C ALA A 28 8.88 -3.85 13.20
N CYS A 29 9.35 -3.34 12.06
CA CYS A 29 9.68 -1.93 11.88
C CYS A 29 8.46 -1.02 12.13
N ASN A 30 7.29 -1.40 11.61
CA ASN A 30 6.09 -0.60 11.79
C ASN A 30 5.60 -0.60 13.24
N SER A 31 5.63 -1.75 13.90
CA SER A 31 5.27 -1.85 15.31
C SER A 31 6.17 -0.96 16.18
N GLU A 32 7.48 -0.99 15.96
CA GLU A 32 8.46 -0.16 16.69
C GLU A 32 8.25 1.35 16.46
N ASN A 33 7.82 1.74 15.26
CA ASN A 33 7.62 3.14 14.87
C ASN A 33 6.15 3.62 15.02
N ASN A 34 5.26 2.82 15.63
CA ASN A 34 3.82 3.10 15.72
C ASN A 34 3.19 3.40 14.34
N ILE A 35 3.60 2.69 13.31
CA ILE A 35 3.04 2.76 11.96
C ILE A 35 2.01 1.65 11.78
N SER A 36 0.89 1.98 11.12
CA SER A 36 -0.11 1.01 10.68
C SER A 36 -0.20 1.04 9.16
N GLY A 37 -0.74 -0.01 8.55
CA GLY A 37 -0.83 -0.02 7.10
C GLY A 37 -1.20 -1.35 6.46
N CYS A 38 -1.05 -1.39 5.15
CA CYS A 38 -1.31 -2.55 4.30
C CYS A 38 -0.29 -2.57 3.16
N LEU A 39 0.25 -3.75 2.86
CA LEU A 39 1.19 -4.05 1.79
C LEU A 39 0.58 -5.14 0.90
N ILE A 40 0.48 -4.85 -0.38
CA ILE A 40 -0.03 -5.78 -1.38
C ILE A 40 1.10 -6.09 -2.35
N TYR A 41 1.36 -7.37 -2.58
CA TYR A 41 2.24 -7.83 -3.66
C TYR A 41 1.43 -8.63 -4.69
N HIS A 42 1.45 -8.20 -5.95
CA HIS A 42 0.77 -8.89 -7.04
C HIS A 42 1.47 -8.65 -8.38
N ASN A 43 1.67 -9.72 -9.17
CA ASN A 43 2.28 -9.68 -10.49
C ASN A 43 3.55 -8.80 -10.57
N GLY A 44 4.48 -8.99 -9.61
CA GLY A 44 5.74 -8.25 -9.59
C GLY A 44 5.58 -6.77 -9.22
N SER A 45 4.45 -6.36 -8.64
CA SER A 45 4.20 -4.99 -8.20
C SER A 45 3.85 -4.94 -6.72
N PHE A 46 4.35 -3.92 -6.02
CA PHE A 46 3.98 -3.61 -4.65
C PHE A 46 3.10 -2.37 -4.61
N VAL A 47 2.09 -2.39 -3.75
CA VAL A 47 1.33 -1.21 -3.32
C VAL A 47 1.28 -1.20 -1.81
N GLN A 48 1.67 -0.09 -1.19
CA GLN A 48 1.67 0.03 0.27
C GLN A 48 1.07 1.36 0.72
N ILE A 49 0.36 1.29 1.85
CA ILE A 49 -0.12 2.43 2.63
C ILE A 49 0.56 2.41 4.00
N LEU A 50 1.07 3.56 4.43
CA LEU A 50 1.68 3.80 5.74
C LEU A 50 0.94 4.92 6.45
N GLU A 51 0.58 4.71 7.72
CA GLU A 51 -0.12 5.70 8.55
C GLU A 51 0.60 5.87 9.89
N GLY A 52 0.84 7.11 10.31
CA GLY A 52 1.58 7.39 11.53
C GLY A 52 1.85 8.87 11.76
N LEU A 53 2.84 9.19 12.59
CA LEU A 53 3.38 10.55 12.62
C LEU A 53 4.17 10.78 11.33
N GLU A 54 4.08 12.00 10.78
CA GLU A 54 4.72 12.36 9.51
C GLU A 54 6.19 12.00 9.47
N LYS A 55 6.95 12.41 10.50
CA LYS A 55 8.37 12.08 10.63
C LYS A 55 8.67 10.58 10.60
N ASP A 56 7.82 9.76 11.21
CA ASP A 56 8.06 8.32 11.36
C ASP A 56 7.68 7.60 10.06
N VAL A 57 6.58 8.01 9.42
CA VAL A 57 6.17 7.54 8.08
C VAL A 57 7.24 7.85 7.04
N LEU A 58 7.74 9.09 7.00
CA LEU A 58 8.77 9.49 6.05
C LEU A 58 10.09 8.73 6.29
N ASN A 59 10.50 8.56 7.56
CA ASN A 59 11.70 7.79 7.90
C ASN A 59 11.61 6.32 7.48
N VAL A 60 10.46 5.68 7.68
CA VAL A 60 10.25 4.30 7.21
C VAL A 60 10.20 4.25 5.68
N PHE A 61 9.56 5.24 5.03
CA PHE A 61 9.51 5.31 3.58
C PHE A 61 10.88 5.55 2.92
N GLU A 62 11.79 6.28 3.56
CA GLU A 62 13.18 6.42 3.10
C GLU A 62 13.91 5.08 3.08
N ASN A 63 13.77 4.28 4.15
CA ASN A 63 14.37 2.94 4.23
C ASN A 63 13.79 2.00 3.17
N ILE A 64 12.45 2.05 2.99
CA ILE A 64 11.76 1.30 1.95
C ILE A 64 12.30 1.73 0.57
N SER A 65 12.41 3.02 0.31
CA SER A 65 12.82 3.53 -1.00
C SER A 65 14.25 3.14 -1.41
N ALA A 66 15.10 2.81 -0.43
CA ALA A 66 16.45 2.33 -0.64
C ALA A 66 16.57 0.81 -0.76
N ASP A 67 15.47 0.06 -0.57
CA ASP A 67 15.46 -1.39 -0.63
C ASP A 67 15.76 -1.88 -2.05
N LYS A 68 16.72 -2.81 -2.17
CA LYS A 68 17.16 -3.35 -3.47
C LYS A 68 16.20 -4.39 -4.04
N ARG A 69 15.18 -4.80 -3.31
CA ARG A 69 14.19 -5.82 -3.74
C ARG A 69 13.17 -5.25 -4.73
N HIS A 70 13.08 -3.94 -4.86
CA HIS A 70 12.15 -3.26 -5.76
C HIS A 70 12.76 -2.00 -6.38
N HIS A 71 12.09 -1.43 -7.38
CA HIS A 71 12.49 -0.23 -8.10
C HIS A 71 11.28 0.54 -8.64
N SER A 72 11.52 1.63 -9.39
CA SER A 72 10.47 2.44 -10.04
C SER A 72 9.38 2.89 -9.06
N ILE A 73 9.79 3.38 -7.90
CA ILE A 73 8.90 3.84 -6.84
C ILE A 73 8.16 5.10 -7.31
N LYS A 74 6.84 5.11 -7.10
CA LYS A 74 5.97 6.25 -7.37
C LYS A 74 5.08 6.49 -6.16
N VAL A 75 5.22 7.66 -5.54
CA VAL A 75 4.26 8.14 -4.54
C VAL A 75 2.95 8.43 -5.26
N LEU A 76 1.88 7.78 -4.80
CA LEU A 76 0.53 7.94 -5.33
C LEU A 76 -0.24 9.01 -4.57
N TRP A 77 0.03 9.13 -3.26
CA TRP A 77 -0.62 10.08 -2.38
C TRP A 77 0.19 10.28 -1.11
N GLU A 78 0.27 11.51 -0.62
CA GLU A 78 0.76 11.81 0.71
C GLU A 78 0.01 13.03 1.28
N ALA A 79 -0.47 12.93 2.52
CA ALA A 79 -1.17 14.04 3.16
C ALA A 79 -1.32 13.84 4.68
N PRO A 80 -1.52 14.94 5.44
CA PRO A 80 -2.10 14.86 6.76
C PRO A 80 -3.50 14.24 6.74
N VAL A 81 -3.80 13.40 7.73
CA VAL A 81 -5.11 12.77 7.93
C VAL A 81 -5.60 12.96 9.37
N THR A 82 -6.91 12.90 9.59
CA THR A 82 -7.53 13.12 10.91
C THR A 82 -7.57 11.85 11.77
N GLN A 83 -7.50 10.66 11.15
CA GLN A 83 -7.53 9.36 11.81
C GLN A 83 -6.78 8.30 10.99
N ARG A 84 -6.44 7.17 11.61
CA ARG A 84 -5.94 5.98 10.90
C ARG A 84 -7.12 5.24 10.27
N TYR A 85 -6.95 4.76 9.06
CA TYR A 85 -7.94 3.92 8.38
C TYR A 85 -7.61 2.43 8.51
N PHE A 86 -6.37 2.08 8.88
CA PHE A 86 -5.89 0.71 9.12
C PHE A 86 -5.44 0.48 10.57
N SER A 87 -6.09 1.13 11.55
CA SER A 87 -5.67 1.12 12.96
C SER A 87 -5.54 -0.27 13.58
N GLU A 88 -6.31 -1.26 13.12
CA GLU A 88 -6.33 -2.62 13.66
C GLU A 88 -5.17 -3.51 13.12
N TRP A 89 -4.34 -3.00 12.20
CA TRP A 89 -3.33 -3.80 11.49
C TRP A 89 -1.97 -3.10 11.50
N SER A 90 -0.96 -3.72 12.14
CA SER A 90 0.43 -3.25 12.05
C SER A 90 0.95 -3.29 10.60
N MET A 91 0.57 -4.36 9.87
CA MET A 91 0.71 -4.47 8.41
C MET A 91 -0.18 -5.62 7.90
N ALA A 92 -1.18 -5.32 7.08
CA ALA A 92 -1.89 -6.35 6.32
C ALA A 92 -1.04 -6.80 5.12
N PHE A 93 -0.92 -8.12 4.87
CA PHE A 93 -0.19 -8.65 3.71
C PHE A 93 -1.01 -9.66 2.93
N TYR A 94 -0.91 -9.58 1.61
CA TYR A 94 -1.63 -10.47 0.69
C TYR A 94 -0.68 -11.18 -0.28
N ARG A 95 -0.81 -12.51 -0.34
CA ARG A 95 0.04 -13.41 -1.15
C ARG A 95 -0.70 -13.86 -2.42
N PRO A 96 -0.03 -14.00 -3.57
CA PRO A 96 -0.65 -14.40 -4.85
C PRO A 96 -1.28 -15.81 -4.92
N LEU A 97 -1.21 -16.62 -3.86
CA LEU A 97 -1.80 -17.96 -3.84
C LEU A 97 -3.29 -17.97 -3.47
N ASP A 98 -3.80 -16.88 -2.91
CA ASP A 98 -5.21 -16.73 -2.64
C ASP A 98 -5.95 -16.44 -3.96
N LYS A 99 -6.86 -17.33 -4.36
CA LYS A 99 -7.62 -17.22 -5.62
C LYS A 99 -8.64 -16.06 -5.60
N ASP A 100 -8.73 -15.34 -4.50
CA ASP A 100 -9.81 -14.38 -4.20
C ASP A 100 -9.32 -12.94 -4.01
N LEU A 101 -8.26 -12.52 -4.71
CA LEU A 101 -7.84 -11.11 -4.70
C LEU A 101 -9.00 -10.20 -5.11
N GLN A 102 -9.76 -10.59 -6.13
CA GLN A 102 -10.94 -9.85 -6.59
C GLN A 102 -12.05 -9.84 -5.53
N HIS A 103 -12.25 -10.94 -4.80
CA HIS A 103 -13.31 -11.04 -3.79
C HIS A 103 -12.96 -10.26 -2.53
N TYR A 104 -11.71 -10.31 -2.08
CA TYR A 104 -11.23 -9.55 -0.93
C TYR A 104 -11.11 -8.05 -1.25
N VAL A 105 -10.60 -7.68 -2.42
CA VAL A 105 -10.62 -6.29 -2.88
C VAL A 105 -12.06 -5.82 -3.01
N ASN A 106 -12.98 -6.60 -3.58
CA ASN A 106 -14.40 -6.22 -3.61
C ASN A 106 -15.00 -6.12 -2.20
N ASN A 107 -14.63 -6.99 -1.26
CA ASN A 107 -15.10 -6.90 0.13
C ASN A 107 -14.55 -5.67 0.85
N LEU A 108 -13.28 -5.33 0.66
CA LEU A 108 -12.68 -4.08 1.15
C LEU A 108 -13.32 -2.84 0.51
N LEU A 109 -13.65 -2.91 -0.78
CA LEU A 109 -14.35 -1.86 -1.53
C LEU A 109 -15.80 -1.67 -1.06
N ILE A 110 -16.50 -2.76 -0.78
CA ILE A 110 -17.85 -2.75 -0.21
C ILE A 110 -17.82 -2.18 1.21
N LEU A 111 -16.85 -2.57 2.04
CA LEU A 111 -16.69 -2.00 3.38
C LEU A 111 -16.35 -0.50 3.35
N THR A 112 -15.66 -0.02 2.31
CA THR A 112 -15.37 1.42 2.13
C THR A 112 -16.53 2.23 1.51
N GLU A 113 -17.35 1.61 0.67
CA GLU A 113 -18.61 2.18 0.17
C GLU A 113 -19.70 2.22 1.27
N LEU A 114 -19.70 1.25 2.19
CA LEU A 114 -20.62 1.18 3.33
C LEU A 114 -20.14 2.01 4.54
N SER A 115 -18.85 2.31 4.64
CA SER A 115 -18.35 3.28 5.62
C SER A 115 -18.66 4.69 5.11
N ASP A 116 -19.73 5.27 5.61
CA ASP A 116 -20.35 6.57 5.22
C ASP A 116 -19.43 7.82 5.32
N ARG A 117 -18.10 7.68 5.35
CA ARG A 117 -17.13 8.75 5.63
C ARG A 117 -15.78 8.62 4.90
N SER A 118 -15.75 8.10 3.67
CA SER A 118 -14.49 7.95 2.92
C SER A 118 -14.15 9.24 2.13
N THR A 119 -13.18 9.99 2.65
CA THR A 119 -12.58 11.17 2.00
C THR A 119 -12.08 10.82 0.60
N GLY A 120 -12.16 11.74 -0.36
CA GLY A 120 -11.83 11.50 -1.79
C GLY A 120 -10.42 10.93 -2.07
N SER A 121 -9.51 11.03 -1.10
CA SER A 121 -8.20 10.37 -1.11
C SER A 121 -8.28 8.84 -1.11
N LEU A 122 -9.13 8.24 -0.26
CA LEU A 122 -9.31 6.78 -0.21
C LEU A 122 -9.96 6.24 -1.48
N LEU A 123 -10.93 6.96 -2.04
CA LEU A 123 -11.53 6.62 -3.33
C LEU A 123 -10.49 6.63 -4.45
N SER A 124 -9.57 7.60 -4.44
CA SER A 124 -8.49 7.72 -5.43
C SER A 124 -7.41 6.64 -5.27
N PHE A 125 -7.06 6.30 -4.02
CA PHE A 125 -6.17 5.19 -3.71
C PHE A 125 -6.76 3.86 -4.20
N TRP A 126 -8.01 3.57 -3.84
CA TRP A 126 -8.68 2.33 -4.24
C TRP A 126 -8.98 2.26 -5.75
N ALA A 127 -9.19 3.40 -6.42
CA ALA A 127 -9.26 3.45 -7.88
C ALA A 127 -7.92 3.09 -8.53
N SER A 128 -6.80 3.50 -7.92
CA SER A 128 -5.44 3.20 -8.38
C SER A 128 -5.10 1.72 -8.19
N VAL A 129 -5.44 1.17 -7.01
CA VAL A 129 -5.32 -0.28 -6.70
C VAL A 129 -6.15 -1.12 -7.68
N ARG A 130 -7.40 -0.72 -7.95
CA ARG A 130 -8.26 -1.41 -8.94
C ARG A 130 -7.66 -1.45 -10.34
N LYS A 131 -6.98 -0.39 -10.76
CA LYS A 131 -6.38 -0.30 -12.11
C LYS A 131 -5.14 -1.17 -12.25
N ILE A 132 -4.26 -1.19 -11.24
CA ILE A 132 -3.07 -2.04 -11.22
C ILE A 132 -3.47 -3.52 -11.23
N ILE A 133 -4.45 -3.90 -10.40
CA ILE A 133 -4.93 -5.28 -10.28
C ILE A 133 -5.64 -5.77 -11.56
N ARG A 134 -6.25 -4.86 -12.36
CA ARG A 134 -6.92 -5.20 -13.62
C ARG A 134 -6.01 -5.13 -14.87
N GLY A 135 -4.72 -4.81 -14.70
CA GLY A 135 -3.77 -4.73 -15.82
C GLY A 135 -3.79 -3.42 -16.61
N GLY A 136 -4.31 -2.32 -16.04
CA GLY A 136 -4.34 -1.01 -16.68
C GLY A 136 -3.12 -0.13 -16.34
N THR A 137 -2.51 0.50 -17.34
CA THR A 137 -1.35 1.38 -17.19
C THR A 137 -1.75 2.78 -16.68
N LEU A 138 -0.97 3.35 -15.76
CA LEU A 138 -1.23 4.64 -15.09
C LEU A 138 -1.10 5.90 -15.97
N SER A 139 -0.79 5.81 -17.27
CA SER A 139 -0.35 6.96 -18.09
C SER A 139 -1.46 7.91 -18.58
N GLN A 140 -2.73 7.65 -18.29
CA GLN A 140 -3.84 8.39 -18.92
C GLN A 140 -4.51 9.45 -18.02
N TYR A 141 -4.06 9.65 -16.79
CA TYR A 141 -4.77 10.52 -15.82
C TYR A 141 -3.95 11.71 -15.30
N GLU A 142 -2.81 12.03 -15.93
CA GLU A 142 -2.04 13.25 -15.63
C GLU A 142 -2.73 14.57 -16.03
N LYS A 143 -4.01 14.56 -16.41
CA LYS A 143 -4.74 15.75 -16.92
C LYS A 143 -6.08 16.04 -16.25
N ALA A 144 -6.28 15.65 -14.99
CA ALA A 144 -7.45 16.08 -14.24
C ALA A 144 -7.05 16.60 -12.86
N TYR A 145 -6.48 17.82 -12.86
CA TYR A 145 -6.54 18.76 -11.75
C TYR A 145 -7.59 19.82 -12.09
#